data_AF-A0A972HXW0-F1
#
_entry.id   AF-A0A972HXW0-F1
#
_cell.length_a   1.000
_cell.length_b   1.000
_cell.length_c   1.000
_cell.angle_alpha   90.00
_cell.angle_beta   90.00
_cell.angle_gamma   90.00
#
_symmetry.space_group_name_H-M   'P 1'
#
loop_
_entity.id
_entity.type
_entity.pdbx_description
1 polymer ?
#
loop_
_entity_poly.entity_id
_entity_poly.type
_entity_poly.pdbx_seq_one_letter_code
_entity_poly.pdbx_strand_id
1 'polypeptide(L)'
;MKAGSKRVELRLNDEKRRKLRRGHRITFKALTSGSELSVEVLSLRAYRDFRELYEDYGAQALGYDMGQDKDPRDMLEIYSQKDIEKYGALAIEIRLL
;
A
#
# COMPACT_ATOMS: atom_id res chain seq x y z
N MET A 1 -0.06 -6.45 -8.90
CA MET A 1 -0.16 -5.22 -9.72
C MET A 1 -0.32 -5.65 -11.17
N LYS A 2 -1.55 -5.67 -11.70
CA LYS A 2 -1.77 -5.79 -13.14
C LYS A 2 -1.97 -4.37 -13.68
N ALA A 3 -1.32 -4.05 -14.79
CA ALA A 3 -1.59 -2.87 -15.63
C ALA A 3 -1.39 -1.45 -15.03
N GLY A 4 -0.46 -1.25 -14.08
CA GLY A 4 0.03 0.10 -13.73
C GLY A 4 -0.99 1.07 -13.10
N SER A 5 -2.22 0.63 -12.82
CA SER A 5 -3.28 1.45 -12.22
C SER A 5 -3.03 1.70 -10.72
N LYS A 6 -2.52 0.68 -10.02
CA LYS A 6 -2.12 0.79 -8.62
C LYS A 6 -0.85 1.62 -8.51
N ARG A 7 -0.98 2.77 -7.84
CA ARG A 7 0.10 3.75 -7.61
C ARG A 7 0.44 3.90 -6.13
N VAL A 8 -0.39 3.34 -5.24
CA VAL A 8 -0.24 3.43 -3.80
C VAL A 8 -0.26 2.03 -3.21
N GLU A 9 0.82 1.66 -2.52
CA GLU A 9 0.88 0.44 -1.74
C GLU A 9 0.49 0.75 -0.28
N LEU A 10 -0.47 -0.01 0.24
CA LEU A 10 -1.06 0.13 1.57
C LEU A 10 -0.32 -0.77 2.57
N ARG A 11 0.27 -0.20 3.61
CA ARG A 11 0.96 -0.97 4.66
C ARG A 11 0.68 -0.38 6.04
N LEU A 12 0.88 -1.18 7.08
CA LEU A 12 1.10 -0.61 8.41
C LEU A 12 2.38 0.22 8.40
N ASN A 13 2.40 1.28 9.19
CA ASN A 13 3.63 2.04 9.45
C ASN A 13 4.50 1.32 10.49
N ASP A 14 4.82 0.04 10.23
CA ASP A 14 5.60 -0.85 11.08
C ASP A 14 7.11 -0.52 11.06
N GLU A 15 7.89 -1.16 11.93
CA GLU A 15 9.32 -0.91 12.08
C GLU A 15 10.13 -1.16 10.79
N LYS A 16 9.65 -2.04 9.91
CA LYS A 16 10.29 -2.32 8.62
C LYS A 16 9.99 -1.20 7.63
N ARG A 17 8.73 -0.76 7.53
CA ARG A 17 8.29 0.25 6.56
C ARG A 17 8.70 1.66 6.96
N ARG A 18 8.84 1.96 8.26
CA ARG A 18 9.40 3.22 8.77
C ARG A 18 10.83 3.53 8.28
N LYS A 19 11.55 2.50 7.83
CA LYS A 19 12.92 2.64 7.29
C LYS A 19 12.95 3.00 5.80
N LEU A 20 11.80 2.96 5.11
CA LEU A 20 11.72 3.36 3.71
C LEU A 20 11.97 4.85 3.55
N ARG A 21 12.54 5.23 2.42
CA ARG A 21 12.71 6.63 2.00
C ARG A 21 12.39 6.76 0.52
N ARG A 22 12.04 7.98 0.11
CA ARG A 22 11.92 8.32 -1.32
C ARG A 22 13.18 7.90 -2.08
N GLY A 23 13.00 7.32 -3.27
CA GLY A 23 14.05 6.78 -4.11
C GLY A 23 14.46 5.34 -3.79
N HIS A 24 13.97 4.75 -2.70
CA HIS A 24 14.18 3.32 -2.44
C HIS A 24 13.51 2.47 -3.53
N ARG A 25 14.13 1.34 -3.86
CA ARG A 25 13.56 0.32 -4.73
C ARG A 25 12.98 -0.82 -3.89
N ILE A 26 11.78 -1.26 -4.26
CA ILE A 26 11.10 -2.41 -3.64
C ILE A 26 10.85 -3.44 -4.73
N THR A 27 11.29 -4.69 -4.52
CA THR A 27 10.97 -5.80 -5.41
C THR A 27 9.92 -6.68 -4.76
N PHE A 28 8.77 -6.80 -5.42
CA PHE A 28 7.72 -7.74 -5.07
C PHE A 28 7.96 -9.05 -5.81
N LYS A 29 7.87 -10.17 -5.09
CA LYS A 29 7.98 -11.51 -5.67
C LYS A 29 6.65 -12.23 -5.51
N ALA A 30 6.09 -12.70 -6.62
CA ALA A 30 4.92 -13.55 -6.60
C ALA A 30 5.31 -14.94 -6.05
N LEU A 31 4.62 -15.37 -5.00
CA LEU A 31 4.93 -16.63 -4.31
C LEU A 31 4.66 -17.87 -5.20
N THR A 32 3.68 -17.79 -6.09
CA THR A 32 3.24 -18.93 -6.92
C THR A 32 3.99 -19.04 -8.24
N SER A 33 4.23 -17.92 -8.94
CA SER A 33 4.90 -17.92 -10.25
C SER A 33 6.40 -17.61 -10.18
N GLY A 34 6.90 -17.12 -9.04
CA GLY A 34 8.27 -16.63 -8.90
C GLY A 34 8.58 -15.33 -9.65
N SER A 35 7.59 -14.75 -10.36
CA SER A 35 7.78 -13.52 -11.12
C SER A 35 8.03 -12.34 -10.18
N GLU A 36 8.93 -11.44 -10.59
CA GLU A 36 9.34 -10.28 -9.81
C GLU A 36 8.87 -8.97 -10.47
N LEU A 37 8.56 -7.99 -9.63
CA LEU A 37 8.12 -6.66 -10.04
C LEU A 37 8.82 -5.63 -9.16
N SER A 38 9.62 -4.76 -9.77
CA SER A 38 10.34 -3.71 -9.04
C SER A 38 9.63 -2.37 -9.16
N VAL A 39 9.63 -1.61 -8.08
CA VAL A 39 9.06 -0.27 -8.03
C VAL A 39 10.00 0.69 -7.32
N GLU A 40 9.88 1.98 -7.62
CA GLU A 40 10.54 3.06 -6.90
C GLU A 40 9.55 3.77 -5.98
N VAL A 41 9.97 4.07 -4.74
CA VAL A 41 9.20 4.86 -3.78
C VAL A 41 9.28 6.33 -4.15
N LEU A 42 8.14 6.94 -4.49
CA LEU A 42 8.02 8.35 -4.82
C LEU A 42 7.76 9.21 -3.58
N SER A 43 6.91 8.73 -2.67
CA SER A 43 6.57 9.43 -1.43
C SER A 43 6.07 8.44 -0.37
N LEU A 44 6.05 8.91 0.87
CA LEU A 44 5.60 8.15 2.05
C LEU A 44 4.71 9.07 2.88
N ARG A 45 3.49 8.64 3.17
CA ARG A 45 2.55 9.41 4.00
C ARG A 45 1.93 8.52 5.06
N ALA A 46 2.14 8.89 6.32
CA ALA A 46 1.59 8.18 7.46
C ALA A 46 0.22 8.76 7.85
N TYR A 47 -0.66 7.89 8.32
CA TYR A 47 -2.05 8.17 8.69
C TYR A 47 -2.37 7.50 10.02
N ARG A 48 -3.40 7.99 10.71
CA ARG A 48 -3.87 7.36 11.95
C ARG A 48 -4.37 5.94 11.71
N ASP A 49 -5.14 5.73 10.65
CA ASP A 49 -5.67 4.42 10.27
C ASP A 49 -5.91 4.34 8.75
N PHE A 50 -6.40 3.19 8.27
CA PHE A 50 -6.70 3.01 6.85
C PHE A 50 -7.91 3.80 6.36
N ARG A 51 -8.83 4.25 7.25
CA ARG A 51 -9.98 5.05 6.83
C ARG A 51 -9.51 6.40 6.33
N GLU A 52 -8.68 7.08 7.11
CA GLU A 52 -8.07 8.37 6.75
C GLU A 52 -7.24 8.26 5.46
N LEU A 53 -6.47 7.18 5.32
CA LEU A 53 -5.70 6.93 4.10
C LEU A 53 -6.64 6.78 2.89
N TYR A 54 -7.69 5.97 3.02
CA TYR A 54 -8.61 5.71 1.91
C TYR A 54 -9.31 6.99 1.44
N GLU A 55 -9.58 7.97 2.30
CA GLU A 55 -10.18 9.25 1.90
C GLU A 55 -9.33 10.03 0.88
N ASP A 56 -8.00 9.93 0.97
CA ASP A 56 -7.08 10.70 0.14
C ASP A 56 -6.85 10.13 -1.27
N TYR A 57 -7.19 8.86 -1.50
CA TYR A 57 -6.86 8.17 -2.75
C TYR A 57 -8.10 7.58 -3.44
N GLY A 58 -8.17 7.72 -4.76
CA GLY A 58 -9.18 7.05 -5.57
C GLY A 58 -8.99 5.53 -5.58
N ALA A 59 -10.08 4.78 -5.76
CA ALA A 59 -10.10 3.30 -5.72
C ALA A 59 -9.04 2.67 -6.65
N GLN A 60 -8.93 3.16 -7.89
CA GLN A 60 -7.92 2.69 -8.85
C GLN A 60 -6.48 2.84 -8.35
N ALA A 61 -6.16 3.95 -7.67
CA ALA A 61 -4.81 4.19 -7.17
C ALA A 61 -4.43 3.19 -6.06
N LEU A 62 -5.42 2.75 -5.28
CA LEU A 62 -5.29 1.71 -4.25
C LEU A 62 -5.29 0.29 -4.85
N GLY A 63 -5.62 0.15 -6.13
CA GLY A 63 -5.60 -1.10 -6.88
C GLY A 63 -6.94 -1.82 -6.98
N TYR A 64 -8.05 -1.12 -6.73
CA TYR A 64 -9.40 -1.62 -7.00
C TYR A 64 -9.70 -1.50 -8.50
N ASP A 65 -10.50 -2.42 -9.03
CA ASP A 65 -10.93 -2.39 -10.43
C ASP A 65 -11.98 -1.29 -10.67
N MET A 66 -12.19 -0.94 -11.94
CA MET A 66 -13.20 0.07 -12.30
C MET A 66 -14.60 -0.42 -11.90
N GLY A 67 -15.32 0.40 -11.14
CA GLY A 67 -16.66 0.07 -10.64
C GLY A 67 -16.66 -0.72 -9.32
N GLN A 68 -15.50 -1.06 -8.76
CA GLN A 68 -15.40 -1.63 -7.43
C GLN A 68 -15.27 -0.52 -6.37
N ASP A 69 -16.08 -0.61 -5.32
CA ASP A 69 -15.99 0.29 -4.18
C ASP A 69 -14.77 -0.06 -3.31
N LYS A 70 -14.07 0.98 -2.85
CA LYS A 70 -12.97 0.83 -1.88
C LYS A 70 -13.56 0.73 -0.48
N ASP A 71 -13.10 -0.25 0.30
CA ASP A 71 -13.49 -0.40 1.70
C ASP A 71 -12.25 -0.53 2.59
N PRO A 72 -12.00 0.39 3.53
CA PRO A 72 -10.86 0.27 4.44
C PRO A 72 -10.95 -0.96 5.35
N ARG A 73 -12.12 -1.60 5.49
CA ARG A 73 -12.29 -2.85 6.24
C ARG A 73 -11.59 -4.03 5.57
N ASP A 74 -11.30 -3.98 4.28
CA ASP A 74 -10.51 -5.00 3.58
C ASP A 74 -9.13 -5.20 4.23
N MET A 75 -8.61 -4.15 4.87
CA MET A 75 -7.32 -4.22 5.57
C MET A 75 -7.36 -5.05 6.87
N LEU A 76 -8.56 -5.33 7.40
CA LEU A 76 -8.74 -6.19 8.58
C LEU A 76 -8.56 -7.68 8.25
N GLU A 77 -8.59 -8.06 6.97
CA GLU A 77 -8.23 -9.43 6.53
C GLU A 77 -6.73 -9.70 6.66
N ILE A 78 -5.93 -8.65 6.73
CA ILE A 78 -4.46 -8.70 6.68
C ILE A 78 -3.85 -8.27 8.02
N TYR A 79 -4.44 -7.26 8.68
CA TYR A 79 -3.91 -6.65 9.89
C TYR A 79 -4.94 -6.67 11.02
N SER A 80 -4.48 -6.98 12.24
CA SER A 80 -5.35 -6.90 13.40
C SER A 80 -5.69 -5.44 13.73
N GLN A 81 -6.88 -5.21 14.30
CA GLN A 81 -7.28 -3.89 14.78
C GLN A 81 -6.25 -3.29 15.76
N LYS A 82 -5.68 -4.13 16.63
CA LYS A 82 -4.63 -3.74 17.59
C LYS A 82 -3.35 -3.26 16.88
N ASP A 83 -2.97 -3.89 15.77
CA ASP A 83 -1.79 -3.48 15.01
C ASP A 83 -2.05 -2.18 14.25
N ILE A 84 -3.26 -1.98 13.73
CA ILE A 84 -3.66 -0.72 13.10
C ILE A 84 -3.60 0.41 14.13
N GLU A 85 -4.12 0.21 15.33
CA GLU A 85 -4.05 1.20 16.42
C GLU A 85 -2.62 1.48 16.88
N LYS A 86 -1.78 0.43 16.95
CA LYS A 86 -0.38 0.56 17.39
C LYS A 86 0.49 1.29 16.36
N TYR A 87 0.34 0.96 15.08
CA TYR A 87 1.26 1.40 14.03
C TYR A 87 0.71 2.51 13.17
N GLY A 88 -0.61 2.60 13.01
CA GLY A 88 -1.26 3.40 11.98
C GLY A 88 -1.05 2.85 10.58
N ALA A 89 -1.51 3.60 9.58
CA ALA A 89 -1.38 3.25 8.18
C ALA A 89 -0.29 4.06 7.48
N LEU A 90 0.24 3.52 6.40
CA LEU A 90 1.26 4.14 5.55
C LEU A 90 0.86 3.97 4.09
N ALA A 91 0.69 5.09 3.40
CA ALA A 91 0.64 5.13 1.94
C ALA A 91 2.08 5.20 1.42
N ILE A 92 2.45 4.23 0.59
CA ILE A 92 3.72 4.21 -0.12
C ILE A 92 3.39 4.47 -1.59
N GLU A 93 3.59 5.70 -2.04
CA GLU A 93 3.41 6.04 -3.45
C GLU A 93 4.59 5.46 -4.25
N ILE A 94 4.26 4.78 -5.34
CA ILE A 94 5.21 3.98 -6.09
C ILE A 94 5.06 4.18 -7.59
N ARG A 95 6.18 3.99 -8.30
CA ARG A 95 6.22 3.90 -9.75
C ARG A 95 6.83 2.58 -10.16
N LEU A 96 6.18 1.88 -11.09
CA LEU A 96 6.70 0.67 -11.70
C LEU A 96 8.01 0.96 -12.45
N LEU A 97 8.99 0.08 -12.29
CA LEU A 97 10.27 0.11 -13.00
C LEU A 97 10.28 -0.88 -14.16
#